data_AF-A0A6N7FUG4-F1
#
_entry.id   AF-A0A6N7FUG4-F1
#
_cell.length_a   1.000
_cell.length_b   1.000
_cell.length_c   1.000
_cell.angle_alpha   90.00
_cell.angle_beta   90.00
_cell.angle_gamma   90.00
#
_symmetry.space_group_name_H-M   'P 1'
#
loop_
_entity.id
_entity.type
_entity.pdbx_description
1 polymer ?
#
loop_
_entity_poly.entity_id
_entity_poly.type
_entity_poly.pdbx_seq_one_letter_code
_entity_poly.pdbx_strand_id
1 'polypeptide(L)'
;MLADEHTICGLGDGGAHVATICDASYPTFLLTHWARDRTRGERLPLEALVRKQTSDTARFYGLHDRGVVAPGYRADLNVVAFGSLQVSRPELVHDLPAGGRRLVQRAAGYRHTFVSGVEVS
;
A
#
# COMPACT_ATOMS: atom_id res chain seq x y z
N MET A 1 -5.49 -7.91 -16.30
CA MET A 1 -5.86 -8.13 -14.89
C MET A 1 -5.80 -6.83 -14.10
N LEU A 2 -4.64 -6.27 -13.74
CA LEU A 2 -4.63 -5.02 -12.92
C LEU A 2 -5.33 -3.81 -13.58
N ALA A 3 -5.28 -3.70 -14.91
CA ALA A 3 -5.97 -2.64 -15.68
C ALA A 3 -7.48 -2.88 -15.83
N ASP A 4 -7.99 -4.04 -15.44
CA ASP A 4 -9.41 -4.36 -15.55
C ASP A 4 -10.21 -3.58 -14.49
N GLU A 5 -11.38 -3.08 -14.88
CA GLU A 5 -12.26 -2.29 -14.02
C GLU A 5 -12.86 -3.12 -12.88
N HIS A 6 -13.06 -4.42 -13.09
CA HIS A 6 -13.60 -5.33 -12.10
C HIS A 6 -12.53 -5.91 -11.16
N THR A 7 -11.25 -5.55 -11.34
CA THR A 7 -10.18 -5.95 -10.44
C THR A 7 -10.08 -5.01 -9.25
N ILE A 8 -10.29 -5.57 -8.05
CA ILE A 8 -10.11 -4.90 -6.76
C ILE A 8 -8.73 -5.26 -6.19
N CYS A 9 -8.00 -4.26 -5.69
CA CYS A 9 -6.77 -4.52 -4.93
C CYS A 9 -7.15 -5.01 -3.53
N GLY A 10 -6.94 -6.30 -3.28
CA GLY A 10 -7.32 -6.99 -2.05
C GLY A 10 -6.27 -6.92 -0.92
N LEU A 11 -6.55 -7.67 0.14
CA LEU A 11 -5.76 -7.74 1.38
C LEU A 11 -4.32 -8.21 1.12
N GLY A 12 -3.36 -7.61 1.83
CA GLY A 12 -2.04 -8.20 2.03
C GLY A 12 -2.10 -9.28 3.12
N ASP A 13 -1.70 -10.50 2.78
CA ASP A 13 -1.60 -11.70 3.59
C ASP A 13 -0.23 -11.89 4.28
N GLY A 14 0.62 -10.86 4.28
CA GLY A 14 1.96 -10.89 4.86
C GLY A 14 1.96 -11.19 6.37
N GLY A 15 0.81 -11.07 7.03
CA GLY A 15 0.61 -11.44 8.44
C GLY A 15 0.30 -12.91 8.69
N ALA A 16 -0.21 -13.67 7.72
CA ALA A 16 -0.50 -15.12 7.90
C ALA A 16 0.67 -16.00 7.44
N HIS A 17 1.46 -15.50 6.48
CA HIS A 17 2.57 -16.22 5.87
C HIS A 17 3.92 -15.56 6.14
N VAL A 18 4.08 -15.03 7.36
CA VAL A 18 5.18 -14.15 7.78
C VAL A 18 6.57 -14.67 7.43
N ALA A 19 6.81 -15.99 7.39
CA ALA A 19 8.14 -16.55 7.12
C ALA A 19 8.41 -16.86 5.64
N THR A 20 7.42 -16.74 4.75
CA THR A 20 7.48 -17.19 3.35
C THR A 20 7.02 -16.14 2.35
N ILE A 21 6.06 -15.28 2.71
CA ILE A 21 5.49 -14.23 1.85
C ILE A 21 5.49 -12.91 2.62
N CYS A 22 5.86 -11.82 1.93
CA CYS A 22 5.74 -10.46 2.44
C CYS A 22 5.10 -9.57 1.38
N ASP A 23 3.79 -9.37 1.46
CA ASP A 23 3.03 -8.47 0.58
C ASP A 23 2.63 -7.15 1.27
N ALA A 24 3.13 -6.90 2.48
CA ALA A 24 2.97 -5.61 3.16
C ALA A 24 3.53 -4.43 2.31
N SER A 25 4.43 -4.72 1.37
CA SER A 25 5.00 -3.76 0.44
C SER A 25 4.14 -3.49 -0.81
N TYR A 26 3.06 -4.25 -1.04
CA TYR A 26 2.27 -4.14 -2.27
C TYR A 26 1.73 -2.72 -2.54
N PRO A 27 1.28 -1.92 -1.54
CA PRO A 27 0.73 -0.60 -1.82
C PRO A 27 1.79 0.34 -2.40
N THR A 28 2.98 0.32 -1.80
CA THR A 28 4.13 1.09 -2.28
C THR A 28 4.62 0.56 -3.63
N PHE A 29 4.71 -0.76 -3.79
CA PHE A 29 5.15 -1.39 -5.04
C PHE A 29 4.21 -1.06 -6.20
N LEU A 30 2.89 -0.98 -5.95
CA LEU A 30 1.92 -0.56 -6.97
C LEU A 30 2.28 0.80 -7.53
N LEU A 31 2.48 1.78 -6.64
CA LEU A 31 2.78 3.16 -7.03
C LEU A 31 4.15 3.28 -7.69
N THR A 32 5.18 2.59 -7.18
CA THR A 32 6.52 2.68 -7.75
C THR A 32 6.63 1.93 -9.07
N HIS A 33 6.35 0.63 -9.09
CA HIS A 33 6.52 -0.19 -10.30
C HIS A 33 5.53 0.21 -11.38
N TRP A 34 4.23 0.19 -11.10
CA TRP A 34 3.22 0.32 -12.16
C TRP A 34 3.03 1.74 -12.66
N ALA A 35 3.22 2.78 -11.82
CA ALA A 35 3.10 4.17 -12.27
C ALA A 35 4.44 4.83 -12.65
N ARG A 36 5.58 4.38 -12.12
CA ARG A 36 6.85 5.11 -12.28
C ARG A 36 7.95 4.31 -12.98
N ASP A 37 8.33 3.16 -12.42
CA ASP A 37 9.62 2.50 -12.66
C ASP A 37 9.57 1.38 -13.72
N ARG A 38 8.38 0.92 -14.09
CA ARG A 38 8.22 -0.16 -15.08
C ARG A 38 8.81 0.23 -16.43
N THR A 39 9.71 -0.61 -16.92
CA THR A 39 10.39 -0.46 -18.23
C THR A 39 9.84 -1.41 -19.30
N ARG A 40 9.20 -2.52 -18.90
CA ARG A 40 8.60 -3.48 -19.84
C ARG A 40 7.09 -3.35 -19.85
N GLY A 41 6.52 -2.86 -20.95
CA GLY A 41 5.08 -2.65 -21.12
C GLY A 41 4.58 -1.34 -20.52
N GLU A 42 3.27 -1.10 -20.63
CA GLU A 42 2.67 0.18 -20.26
C GLU A 42 2.67 0.40 -18.74
N ARG A 43 2.78 1.67 -18.37
CA ARG A 43 2.56 2.17 -17.00
C ARG A 43 1.07 2.49 -16.84
N LEU A 44 0.60 2.40 -15.60
CA LEU A 44 -0.77 2.76 -15.24
C LEU A 44 -0.82 4.19 -14.69
N PRO A 45 -1.90 4.95 -14.94
CA PRO A 45 -2.04 6.28 -14.39
C PRO A 45 -2.03 6.26 -12.85
N LEU A 46 -1.32 7.20 -12.24
CA LEU A 46 -1.14 7.25 -10.78
C LEU A 46 -2.48 7.34 -10.05
N GLU A 47 -3.36 8.21 -10.53
CA GLU A 47 -4.71 8.42 -10.02
C GLU A 47 -5.57 7.15 -10.08
N ALA A 48 -5.38 6.30 -11.09
CA ALA A 48 -6.08 5.02 -11.16
C ALA A 48 -5.56 4.04 -10.11
N LEU A 49 -4.24 4.01 -9.88
CA LEU A 49 -3.63 3.17 -8.84
C LEU A 49 -3.97 3.64 -7.42
N VAL A 50 -4.06 4.96 -7.20
CA VAL A 50 -4.51 5.53 -5.93
C VAL A 50 -5.97 5.15 -5.69
N ARG A 51 -6.85 5.38 -6.67
CA ARG A 51 -8.28 5.06 -6.57
C ARG A 51 -8.52 3.58 -6.24
N LYS A 52 -7.79 2.68 -6.91
CA LYS A 52 -7.83 1.22 -6.66
C LYS A 52 -7.36 0.80 -5.27
N GLN A 53 -6.64 1.65 -4.55
CA GLN A 53 -6.18 1.39 -3.18
C GLN A 53 -6.96 2.18 -2.12
N THR A 54 -7.81 3.13 -2.54
CA THR A 54 -8.55 4.02 -1.63
C THR A 54 -10.05 3.85 -1.81
N SER A 55 -10.69 4.64 -2.67
CA SER A 55 -12.14 4.73 -2.77
C SER A 55 -12.79 3.49 -3.36
N ASP A 56 -12.17 2.83 -4.34
CA ASP A 56 -12.74 1.60 -4.95
C ASP A 56 -12.76 0.47 -3.91
N THR A 57 -11.65 0.27 -3.20
CA THR A 57 -11.54 -0.72 -2.12
C THR A 57 -12.48 -0.41 -0.96
N ALA A 58 -12.51 0.85 -0.49
CA ALA A 58 -13.40 1.25 0.60
C ALA A 58 -14.88 0.98 0.25
N ARG A 59 -15.32 1.39 -0.95
CA ARG A 59 -16.70 1.14 -1.42
C ARG A 59 -17.01 -0.35 -1.54
N PHE A 60 -16.08 -1.14 -2.05
CA PHE A 60 -16.25 -2.59 -2.18
C PHE A 60 -16.50 -3.26 -0.82
N TYR A 61 -15.77 -2.83 0.22
CA TYR A 61 -15.96 -3.32 1.59
C TYR A 61 -17.10 -2.65 2.38
N GLY A 62 -17.92 -1.81 1.73
CA GLY A 62 -19.04 -1.10 2.39
C GLY A 62 -18.60 0.02 3.34
N LEU A 63 -17.37 0.50 3.21
CA LEU A 63 -16.83 1.62 3.98
C LEU A 63 -17.08 2.92 3.21
N HIS A 64 -18.13 3.64 3.59
CA HIS A 64 -18.55 4.88 2.92
C HIS A 64 -18.01 6.16 3.59
N ASP A 65 -17.23 6.02 4.65
CA ASP A 65 -16.69 7.10 5.46
C ASP A 65 -15.19 7.39 5.19
N ARG A 66 -14.56 6.71 4.22
CA ARG A 66 -13.11 6.81 3.95
C ARG A 66 -12.74 6.55 2.49
N GLY A 67 -11.46 6.69 2.18
CA GLY A 67 -10.90 6.47 0.83
C GLY A 67 -11.03 7.68 -0.11
N VAL A 68 -11.59 8.80 0.37
CA VAL A 68 -11.72 10.06 -0.36
C VAL A 68 -11.28 11.22 0.55
N VAL A 69 -10.53 12.17 -0.01
CA VAL A 69 -10.18 13.42 0.70
C VAL A 69 -11.29 14.43 0.45
N ALA A 70 -12.25 14.49 1.37
CA ALA A 70 -13.38 15.42 1.33
C ALA A 70 -13.92 15.69 2.74
N PRO A 71 -14.58 16.85 2.98
CA PRO A 71 -15.29 17.09 4.24
C PRO A 71 -16.27 15.96 4.58
N GLY A 72 -16.32 15.56 5.84
CA GLY A 72 -17.18 14.47 6.34
C GLY A 72 -16.58 13.06 6.23
N TYR A 73 -15.42 12.90 5.59
CA TYR A 73 -14.68 11.63 5.55
C TYR A 73 -13.64 11.56 6.68
N ARG A 74 -13.25 10.34 7.07
CA ARG A 74 -12.16 10.12 8.01
C ARG A 74 -10.87 10.74 7.48
N ALA A 75 -10.14 11.41 8.37
CA ALA A 75 -8.83 11.97 8.09
C ALA A 75 -7.73 10.89 8.09
N ASP A 76 -7.89 9.89 7.21
CA ASP A 76 -6.91 8.84 6.94
C ASP A 76 -6.09 9.28 5.71
N LEU A 77 -4.89 9.82 5.92
CA LEU A 77 -4.10 10.53 4.90
C LEU A 77 -2.66 10.03 4.84
N ASN A 78 -2.11 9.93 3.62
CA ASN A 78 -0.69 9.70 3.40
C ASN A 78 -0.11 10.89 2.61
N VAL A 79 0.94 11.51 3.13
CA VAL A 79 1.76 12.50 2.40
C VAL A 79 2.98 11.77 1.85
N VAL A 80 3.09 11.71 0.53
CA VAL A 80 4.08 10.85 -0.15
C VAL A 80 5.01 11.67 -1.03
N ALA A 81 6.32 11.55 -0.81
CA ALA A 81 7.34 12.05 -1.71
C ALA A 81 7.50 11.07 -2.88
N PHE A 82 6.61 11.17 -3.88
CA PHE A 82 6.51 10.18 -4.96
C PHE A 82 7.81 9.98 -5.76
N GLY A 83 8.65 11.01 -5.91
CA GLY A 83 9.94 10.88 -6.60
C GLY A 83 10.97 10.01 -5.86
N SER A 84 10.87 9.91 -4.53
CA SER A 84 11.77 9.11 -3.69
C SER A 84 11.09 7.91 -3.03
N LEU A 85 9.82 7.64 -3.40
CA LEU A 85 9.07 6.48 -2.93
C LEU A 85 9.76 5.20 -3.39
N GLN A 86 10.04 4.28 -2.47
CA GLN A 86 10.75 3.04 -2.79
C GLN A 86 10.39 1.92 -1.84
N VAL A 87 10.52 0.69 -2.35
CA VAL A 87 10.41 -0.55 -1.58
C VAL A 87 11.81 -1.12 -1.43
N SER A 88 12.22 -1.40 -0.19
CA SER A 88 13.51 -2.01 0.12
C SER A 88 13.54 -3.48 -0.30
N ARG A 89 14.72 -4.10 -0.29
CA ARG A 89 14.81 -5.56 -0.47
C ARG A 89 14.16 -6.28 0.72
N PRO A 90 13.54 -7.46 0.52
CA PRO A 90 13.05 -8.27 1.63
C PRO A 90 14.21 -8.71 2.53
N GLU A 91 13.99 -8.68 3.84
CA GLU A 91 14.93 -9.07 4.88
C GLU A 91 14.30 -10.12 5.79
N LEU A 92 15.07 -11.15 6.18
CA LEU A 92 14.64 -12.13 7.17
C LEU A 92 15.06 -11.67 8.57
N VAL A 93 14.11 -11.45 9.46
CA VAL A 93 14.33 -11.03 10.85
C VAL A 93 13.82 -12.09 11.82
N HIS A 94 14.38 -12.12 13.03
CA HIS A 94 14.07 -13.11 14.08
C HIS A 94 13.53 -12.42 15.34
N ASP A 95 12.39 -11.74 15.19
CA ASP A 95 11.80 -10.85 16.21
C ASP A 95 10.42 -11.30 16.70
N LEU A 96 9.97 -12.50 16.33
CA LEU A 96 8.72 -13.08 16.82
C LEU A 96 8.94 -13.85 18.15
N PRO A 97 7.86 -14.12 18.92
CA PRO A 97 7.94 -14.93 20.13
C PRO A 97 8.67 -16.26 19.92
N ALA A 98 9.39 -16.71 20.94
CA ALA A 98 10.25 -17.90 20.89
C ALA A 98 11.35 -17.87 19.80
N GLY A 99 11.74 -16.67 19.33
CA GLY A 99 12.78 -16.52 18.30
C GLY A 99 12.29 -16.85 16.88
N GLY A 100 10.97 -16.82 16.67
CA GLY A 100 10.39 -17.02 15.35
C GLY A 100 10.87 -15.97 14.34
N ARG A 101 10.84 -16.35 13.06
CA ARG A 101 11.32 -15.51 11.96
C ARG A 101 10.19 -14.97 11.10
N ARG A 102 10.42 -13.81 10.49
CA ARG A 102 9.55 -13.23 9.46
C ARG A 102 10.34 -12.50 8.38
N LEU A 103 9.77 -12.43 7.19
CA LEU A 103 10.20 -11.57 6.10
C LEU A 103 9.61 -10.17 6.31
N VAL A 104 10.47 -9.17 6.28
CA VAL A 104 10.09 -7.76 6.35
C VAL A 104 10.58 -7.07 5.10
N GLN A 105 9.71 -6.31 4.47
CA GLN A 105 10.07 -5.45 3.36
C GLN A 105 9.60 -4.03 3.67
N ARG A 106 10.57 -3.14 3.90
CA ARG A 106 10.29 -1.75 4.30
C ARG A 106 10.01 -0.88 3.08
N ALA A 107 9.33 0.24 3.34
CA ALA A 107 9.12 1.30 2.37
C ALA A 107 9.73 2.61 2.88
N ALA A 108 10.17 3.46 1.94
CA ALA A 108 10.62 4.82 2.23
C ALA A 108 9.94 5.80 1.27
N GLY A 109 9.88 7.08 1.67
CA GLY A 109 9.25 8.15 0.87
C GLY A 109 7.84 8.54 1.34
N TYR A 110 7.29 7.88 2.35
CA TYR A 110 6.18 8.44 3.14
C TYR A 110 6.73 9.54 4.06
N ARG A 111 6.12 10.72 4.03
CA ARG A 111 6.52 11.89 4.83
C ARG A 111 5.70 12.01 6.10
N HIS A 112 4.40 11.76 5.98
CA HIS A 112 3.45 11.80 7.07
C HIS A 112 2.35 10.79 6.81
N THR A 113 1.95 10.05 7.84
CA THR A 113 0.76 9.19 7.81
C THR A 113 -0.18 9.61 8.92
N PHE A 114 -1.43 9.85 8.58
CA PHE A 114 -2.49 10.20 9.52
C PHE A 114 -3.54 9.08 9.54
N VAL A 115 -3.95 8.69 10.73
CA VAL A 115 -5.09 7.79 10.95
C VAL A 115 -6.08 8.54 11.81
N SER A 116 -7.25 8.83 11.24
CA SER A 116 -8.33 9.55 11.91
C SER A 116 -7.89 10.90 12.48
N GLY A 117 -7.03 11.59 11.73
CA GLY A 117 -6.49 12.90 12.08
C GLY A 117 -5.28 12.87 13.01
N VAL A 118 -4.83 11.69 13.47
CA VAL A 118 -3.64 11.55 14.32
C VAL A 118 -2.48 11.08 13.47
N GLU A 119 -1.36 11.81 13.53
CA GLU A 119 -0.13 11.42 12.86
C GLU A 119 0.53 10.22 13.56
N VAL A 120 0.89 9.19 12.79
CA VAL A 120 1.43 7.91 13.29
C VAL A 120 2.83 7.58 12.75
N SER A 121 3.30 8.30 11.74
CA SER A 121 4.64 8.17 11.16
C SER A 121 5.06 9.41 10.42
#